data_AF-A0A9P1CNH7-F1
#
_entry.id   AF-A0A9P1CNH7-F1
#
_cell.length_a   1.000
_cell.length_b   1.000
_cell.length_c   1.000
_cell.angle_alpha   90.00
_cell.angle_beta   90.00
_cell.angle_gamma   90.00
#
_symmetry.space_group_name_H-M   'P 1'
#
loop_
_entity.id
_entity.type
_entity.pdbx_description
1 polymer ?
#
loop_
_entity_poly.entity_id
_entity_poly.type
_entity_poly.pdbx_seq_one_letter_code
_entity_poly.pdbx_strand_id
1 'polypeptide(L)' 'MYQCWPPNGSMLAQDMHQDLEQQEEYKRRIKVMTEEKKARFIDYDCMMGVWKFGVDHF' A
#
# COMPACT_ATOMS: atom_id res chain seq x y z
N MET A 1 -7.79 6.02 -1.22
CA MET A 1 -8.53 4.87 -0.64
C MET A 1 -8.07 4.71 0.82
N TYR A 2 -8.98 4.35 1.72
CA TYR A 2 -8.73 4.23 3.17
C TYR A 2 -8.89 2.78 3.62
N GLN A 3 -8.28 2.44 4.75
CA GLN A 3 -8.35 1.10 5.36
C GLN A 3 -7.81 -0.01 4.44
N CYS A 4 -6.83 0.33 3.61
CA CYS A 4 -6.10 -0.65 2.81
C CYS A 4 -5.01 -1.25 3.69
N TRP A 5 -5.15 -2.52 4.07
CA TRP A 5 -4.15 -3.24 4.88
C TRP A 5 -3.78 -4.56 4.17
N PRO A 6 -2.60 -5.14 4.47
CA PRO A 6 -2.23 -6.46 3.97
C PRO A 6 -3.32 -7.51 4.33
N PRO A 7 -3.75 -8.36 3.36
CA PRO A 7 -4.93 -9.22 3.53
C PRO A 7 -4.72 -10.46 4.42
N ASN A 8 -3.48 -10.85 4.74
CA ASN A 8 -3.19 -12.08 5.48
C ASN A 8 -2.42 -11.78 6.78
N GLY A 9 -2.94 -12.26 7.91
CA GLY A 9 -2.45 -12.07 9.28
C GLY A 9 -1.07 -12.66 9.62
N SER A 10 -0.14 -12.74 8.67
CA SER A 10 1.29 -12.94 8.95
C SER A 10 1.99 -11.64 9.37
N MET A 11 1.34 -10.50 9.16
CA MET A 11 1.80 -9.19 9.60
C MET A 11 0.55 -8.46 10.08
N LEU A 12 0.27 -8.47 11.39
CA LEU A 12 -0.68 -7.52 11.92
C LEU A 12 -0.14 -6.12 11.61
N ALA A 13 -1.01 -5.12 11.43
CA ALA A 13 -0.57 -3.72 11.32
C ALA A 13 0.35 -3.31 12.49
N GLN A 14 0.23 -3.99 13.63
CA GLN A 14 1.14 -3.90 14.78
C GLN A 14 2.57 -4.39 14.52
N ASP A 15 2.76 -5.46 13.75
CA ASP A 15 4.09 -6.00 13.44
C ASP A 15 4.80 -5.14 12.39
N MET A 16 4.04 -4.65 11.40
CA MET A 16 4.55 -3.71 10.40
C MET A 16 4.98 -2.38 11.02
N HIS A 17 4.39 -1.96 12.14
CA HIS A 17 4.75 -0.73 12.83
C HIS A 17 6.24 -0.68 13.26
N GLN A 18 6.89 -1.85 13.39
CA GLN A 18 8.29 -1.95 13.80
C GLN A 18 9.24 -2.35 12.67
N ASP A 19 8.74 -2.93 11.58
CA ASP A 19 9.58 -3.43 10.48
C ASP A 19 9.50 -2.53 9.23
N LEU A 20 10.49 -1.64 9.09
CA LEU A 20 10.64 -0.74 7.95
C LEU A 20 10.83 -1.48 6.61
N GLU A 21 11.50 -2.63 6.61
CA GLU A 21 11.77 -3.38 5.38
C GLU A 21 10.47 -3.96 4.82
N GLN A 22 9.62 -4.49 5.70
CA GLN A 22 8.30 -4.98 5.33
C GLN A 22 7.39 -3.85 4.83
N GLN A 23 7.46 -2.66 5.45
CA GLN A 23 6.72 -1.48 4.97
C GLN A 23 7.10 -1.11 3.54
N GLU A 24 8.40 -1.07 3.25
CA GLU A 24 8.89 -0.77 1.91
C GLU A 24 8.54 -1.87 0.90
N GLU A 25 8.59 -3.14 1.28
CA GLU A 25 8.17 -4.24 0.43
C GLU A 25 6.67 -4.13 0.07
N TYR A 26 5.81 -3.92 1.06
CA TYR A 26 4.38 -3.81 0.81
C TYR A 26 4.05 -2.58 -0.02
N LYS A 27 4.69 -1.42 0.26
CA LYS A 27 4.57 -0.21 -0.56
C LYS A 27 5.00 -0.45 -2.01
N ARG A 28 6.07 -1.21 -2.24
CA ARG A 28 6.50 -1.61 -3.60
C ARG A 28 5.43 -2.45 -4.29
N ARG A 29 4.83 -3.42 -3.60
CA ARG A 29 3.74 -4.24 -4.17
C ARG A 29 2.53 -3.39 -4.53
N ILE A 30 2.11 -2.48 -3.66
CA ILE A 30 1.00 -1.53 -3.94
C ILE A 30 1.33 -0.70 -5.18
N LYS A 31 2.55 -0.15 -5.27
CA LYS A 31 2.98 0.61 -6.45
C LYS A 31 2.83 -0.20 -7.74
N VAL A 32 3.39 -1.41 -7.79
CA VAL A 32 3.32 -2.28 -8.97
C VAL A 32 1.86 -2.56 -9.35
N MET A 33 1.02 -2.97 -8.39
CA MET A 33 -0.39 -3.23 -8.66
C MET A 33 -1.16 -1.99 -9.14
N THR A 34 -0.79 -0.80 -8.65
CA THR A 34 -1.39 0.47 -9.09
C THR A 34 -1.07 0.71 -10.56
N GLU A 35 0.21 0.59 -10.92
CA GLU A 35 0.71 0.91 -12.25
C GLU A 35 0.26 -0.14 -13.29
N GLU A 36 0.17 -1.41 -12.92
CA GLU A 36 -0.41 -2.47 -13.75
C GLU A 36 -1.89 -2.20 -14.11
N LYS A 37 -2.63 -1.55 -13.21
CA LYS A 37 -4.01 -1.12 -13.44
C LYS A 37 -4.13 0.19 -14.22
N LYS A 38 -3.03 0.67 -14.82
CA LYS A 38 -2.96 1.96 -15.54
C LYS A 38 -3.32 3.17 -14.66
N ALA A 39 -3.14 3.04 -13.35
CA ALA A 39 -3.25 4.16 -12.42
C ALA A 39 -1.85 4.66 -12.06
N ARG A 40 -1.73 5.95 -11.76
CA ARG A 40 -0.50 6.54 -11.25
C ARG A 40 -0.39 6.30 -9.75
N PHE A 41 0.68 5.63 -9.32
CA PHE A 41 1.01 5.56 -7.90
C PHE A 41 1.45 6.92 -7.38
N ILE A 42 0.82 7.40 -6.30
CA ILE A 42 1.22 8.65 -5.62
C ILE A 42 1.92 8.29 -4.32
N ASP A 43 1.25 7.55 -3.44
CA ASP A 43 1.78 7.20 -2.15
C ASP A 43 1.02 6.04 -1.51
N TYR A 44 1.67 5.38 -0.57
CA TYR A 44 1.05 4.43 0.33
C TYR A 44 1.61 4.65 1.74
N ASP A 45 0.71 4.93 2.67
CA ASP A 45 0.99 5.05 4.10
C ASP A 45 0.62 3.73 4.79
N CYS A 46 1.65 2.95 5.12
CA CYS A 46 1.51 1.66 5.79
C CYS A 46 0.96 1.78 7.21
N MET A 47 1.09 2.94 7.85
CA MET A 47 0.70 3.16 9.25
C MET A 47 -0.76 3.56 9.36
N MET A 48 -1.26 4.30 8.37
CA MET A 48 -2.65 4.75 8.30
C MET A 48 -3.52 3.88 7.38
N GLY A 49 -2.91 2.98 6.61
CA GLY A 49 -3.61 2.17 5.61
C GLY A 49 -4.20 3.04 4.49
N VAL A 50 -3.48 4.09 4.10
CA VAL A 50 -3.94 5.08 3.11
C VAL A 50 -3.20 4.88 1.80
N TRP A 51 -3.97 4.54 0.76
CA TRP A 51 -3.44 4.41 -0.60
C TRP A 51 -3.89 5.59 -1.47
N LYS A 52 -2.93 6.37 -1.95
CA LYS A 52 -3.13 7.50 -2.86
C LYS A 52 -2.70 7.11 -4.27
N PHE A 53 -3.61 7.27 -5.22
CA PHE A 53 -3.37 7.03 -6.64
C PHE A 53 -4.20 7.97 -7.49
N GLY A 54 -3.75 8.22 -8.72
CA GLY A 54 -4.47 9.01 -9.71
C GLY A 54 -4.92 8.13 -10.88
N VAL A 55 -6.12 8.40 -11.41
CA VAL A 55 -6.61 7.82 -12.65
C VAL A 55 -6.94 8.94 -13.63
N ASP A 56 -6.84 8.67 -14.93
CA ASP A 56 -7.15 9.67 -15.96
C ASP A 56 -8.66 9.75 -16.23
N HIS A 57 -9.39 8.65 -16.03
CA HIS A 57 -10.84 8.55 -16.16
C HIS A 57 -11.38 7.40 -15.31
N PHE A 58 -12.69 7.39 -15.05
CA PHE A 58 -13.42 6.37 -14.27
C PHE A 58 -14.46 5.66 -15.13
#